data_AF-A0ABD5MK86-F1
#
_entry.id   AF-A0ABD5MK86-F1
#
_cell.length_a   1.000
_cell.length_b   1.000
_cell.length_c   1.000
_cell.angle_alpha   90.00
_cell.angle_beta   90.00
_cell.angle_gamma   90.00
#
_symmetry.space_group_name_H-M   'P 1'
#
loop_
_entity.id
_entity.type
_entity.pdbx_description
1 polymer ?
#
loop_
_entity_poly.entity_id
_entity_poly.type
_entity_poly.pdbx_seq_one_letter_code
_entity_poly.pdbx_strand_id
1 'polypeptide(L)'
;MAVDLTERVQEIAKARDVSESEVLEQALERGVETLWQDLVLSRYLNDEIPREEAVELAGVDRVKRAEREAEAVEEDVRWGLNA
;
A
#
# COMPACT_ATOMS: atom_id res chain seq x y z
N MET A 1 -11.50 -22.00 -6.64
CA MET A 1 -11.31 -21.55 -8.03
C MET A 1 -11.00 -20.07 -7.96
N ALA A 2 -9.87 -19.63 -8.50
CA ALA A 2 -9.62 -18.19 -8.63
C ALA A 2 -10.65 -17.66 -9.62
N VAL A 3 -11.62 -16.88 -9.13
CA VAL A 3 -12.51 -16.09 -9.98
C VAL A 3 -11.62 -15.29 -10.92
N ASP A 4 -11.81 -15.45 -12.23
CA ASP A 4 -11.02 -14.75 -13.25
C ASP A 4 -11.11 -13.24 -12.96
N LEU A 5 -10.02 -12.50 -13.15
CA LEU A 5 -10.01 -11.05 -12.96
C LEU A 5 -11.15 -10.39 -13.75
N THR A 6 -11.41 -10.90 -14.95
CA THR A 6 -12.50 -10.48 -15.83
C THR A 6 -13.86 -10.69 -15.18
N GLU A 7 -14.09 -11.84 -14.55
CA GLU A 7 -15.34 -12.17 -13.86
C GLU A 7 -15.56 -11.24 -12.66
N ARG A 8 -14.51 -10.89 -11.91
CA ARG A 8 -14.60 -9.91 -10.81
C ARG A 8 -14.95 -8.51 -11.32
N VAL A 9 -14.32 -8.07 -12.40
CA VAL A 9 -14.59 -6.75 -13.00
C VAL A 9 -16.05 -6.69 -13.47
N GLN A 10 -16.53 -7.73 -14.16
CA GLN A 10 -17.91 -7.85 -14.60
C GLN A 10 -18.91 -7.79 -13.45
N GLU A 11 -18.68 -8.53 -12.38
CA GLU A 11 -19.58 -8.53 -11.22
C GLU A 11 -19.60 -7.18 -10.49
N ILE A 12 -18.45 -6.50 -10.37
CA ILE A 12 -18.39 -5.15 -9.79
C ILE A 12 -19.13 -4.14 -10.67
N ALA A 13 -18.92 -4.19 -11.99
CA ALA A 13 -19.57 -3.31 -12.96
C ALA A 13 -21.10 -3.44 -12.88
N LYS A 14 -21.61 -4.69 -12.89
CA LYS A 14 -23.04 -4.98 -12.73
C LYS A 14 -23.59 -4.50 -11.38
N ALA A 15 -22.88 -4.78 -10.28
CA ALA A 15 -23.35 -4.44 -8.94
C ALA A 15 -23.41 -2.93 -8.68
N ARG A 16 -22.59 -2.15 -9.39
CA ARG A 16 -22.49 -0.69 -9.23
C ARG A 16 -23.18 0.09 -10.35
N ASP A 17 -23.73 -0.59 -11.36
CA ASP A 17 -24.34 0.01 -12.54
C ASP A 17 -23.38 0.96 -13.29
N VAL A 18 -22.12 0.52 -13.46
CA VAL A 18 -21.05 1.25 -14.16
C VAL A 18 -20.42 0.38 -15.24
N SER A 19 -19.63 0.98 -16.13
CA SER A 19 -18.92 0.23 -17.16
C SER A 19 -17.72 -0.55 -16.60
N GLU A 20 -17.36 -1.67 -17.24
CA GLU A 20 -16.12 -2.40 -16.89
C GLU A 20 -14.87 -1.51 -17.04
N SER A 21 -14.85 -0.62 -18.04
CA SER A 21 -13.77 0.35 -18.23
C SER A 21 -13.60 1.29 -17.04
N GLU A 22 -14.71 1.78 -16.46
CA GLU A 22 -14.67 2.63 -15.28
C GLU A 22 -14.17 1.85 -14.04
N VAL A 23 -14.56 0.59 -13.90
CA VAL A 23 -14.02 -0.27 -12.83
C VAL A 23 -12.51 -0.46 -12.99
N LEU A 24 -12.04 -0.68 -14.22
CA LEU A 24 -10.62 -0.85 -14.51
C LEU A 24 -9.83 0.43 -14.26
N GLU A 25 -10.34 1.59 -14.68
CA GLU A 25 -9.73 2.90 -14.43
C GLU A 25 -9.58 3.13 -12.92
N GLN A 26 -10.67 2.97 -12.17
CA GLN A 26 -10.65 3.11 -10.73
C GLN A 26 -9.71 2.11 -10.03
N ALA A 27 -9.59 0.88 -10.54
CA ALA A 27 -8.66 -0.11 -10.01
C ALA A 27 -7.21 0.28 -10.30
N LEU A 28 -6.94 0.80 -11.50
CA LEU A 28 -5.62 1.27 -11.90
C LEU A 28 -5.19 2.48 -11.07
N GLU A 29 -6.06 3.48 -10.91
CA GLU A 29 -5.78 4.67 -10.09
C GLU A 29 -5.41 4.27 -8.65
N ARG A 30 -6.25 3.46 -8.00
CA ARG A 30 -6.00 2.99 -6.63
C ARG A 30 -4.75 2.12 -6.55
N GLY A 31 -4.50 1.30 -7.57
CA GLY A 31 -3.32 0.46 -7.65
C GLY A 31 -2.04 1.30 -7.75
N VAL A 32 -2.01 2.29 -8.63
CA VAL A 32 -0.87 3.21 -8.77
C VAL A 32 -0.65 4.02 -7.49
N GLU A 33 -1.72 4.53 -6.88
CA GLU A 33 -1.63 5.25 -5.61
C GLU A 33 -1.02 4.38 -4.49
N THR A 34 -1.44 3.11 -4.42
CA THR A 34 -0.90 2.15 -3.44
C THR A 34 0.59 1.89 -3.69
N LEU A 35 0.97 1.62 -4.94
CA LEU A 35 2.36 1.38 -5.32
C LEU A 35 3.26 2.59 -5.06
N TRP A 36 2.73 3.79 -5.28
CA TRP A 36 3.45 5.03 -4.97
C TRP A 36 3.71 5.18 -3.47
N GLN A 37 2.70 4.91 -2.64
CA GLN A 37 2.84 4.96 -1.18
C GLN A 37 3.88 3.96 -0.68
N ASP A 38 3.85 2.73 -1.19
CA ASP A 38 4.82 1.69 -0.83
C ASP A 38 6.26 2.13 -1.18
N LEU A 39 6.45 2.75 -2.35
CA LEU A 39 7.74 3.29 -2.76
C LEU A 39 8.22 4.39 -1.81
N VAL A 40 7.37 5.36 -1.47
CA VAL A 40 7.74 6.48 -0.58
C VAL A 40 8.11 5.96 0.81
N LEU A 41 7.30 5.07 1.38
CA LEU A 41 7.57 4.49 2.70
C LEU A 41 8.85 3.64 2.69
N SER A 42 9.10 2.89 1.61
CA SER A 42 10.34 2.14 1.46
C SER A 42 11.56 3.05 1.45
N ARG A 43 11.51 4.16 0.70
CA ARG A 43 12.59 5.16 0.69
C ARG A 43 12.82 5.78 2.06
N TYR A 44 11.73 6.08 2.76
CA TYR A 44 11.81 6.62 4.12
C TYR A 44 12.48 5.65 5.10
N LEU A 45 12.03 4.38 5.13
CA LEU A 45 12.58 3.37 6.04
C LEU A 45 14.03 2.97 5.73
N ASN A 46 14.50 3.23 4.50
CA ASN A 46 15.89 3.04 4.10
C ASN A 46 16.74 4.32 4.24
N ASP A 47 16.25 5.33 4.97
CA ASP A 47 16.92 6.64 5.17
C ASP A 47 17.25 7.39 3.87
N GLU A 48 16.59 7.08 2.75
CA GLU A 48 16.82 7.73 1.46
C GLU A 48 16.17 9.11 1.37
N ILE A 49 15.09 9.33 2.13
CA ILE A 49 14.39 10.62 2.24
C ILE A 49 14.11 10.97 3.70
N PRO A 50 14.09 12.26 4.08
CA PRO A 50 13.76 12.67 5.42
C PRO A 50 12.28 12.42 5.73
N ARG A 51 11.98 12.32 7.03
CA ARG A 51 10.62 12.09 7.53
C ARG A 51 9.63 13.15 7.06
N GLU A 52 10.04 14.41 7.02
CA GLU A 52 9.20 15.53 6.59
C GLU A 52 8.73 15.35 5.14
N GLU A 53 9.63 14.92 4.25
CA GLU A 53 9.32 14.64 2.84
C GLU A 53 8.40 13.42 2.70
N ALA A 54 8.64 12.37 3.48
CA ALA A 54 7.77 11.20 3.50
C ALA A 54 6.34 11.54 3.98
N VAL A 55 6.23 12.42 4.98
CA VAL A 55 4.93 12.90 5.50
C VAL A 55 4.20 13.74 4.44
N GLU A 56 4.91 14.58 3.70
CA GLU A 56 4.34 15.37 2.60
C GLU A 56 3.79 14.45 1.49
N LEU A 57 4.55 13.42 1.11
CA LEU A 57 4.22 12.55 -0.03
C LEU A 57 3.21 11.44 0.29
N ALA A 58 3.25 10.85 1.49
CA ALA A 58 2.41 9.69 1.86
C ALA A 58 1.40 9.99 2.98
N GLY A 59 1.58 11.09 3.72
CA GLY A 59 0.73 11.48 4.84
C GLY A 59 1.25 10.97 6.20
N VAL A 60 0.98 11.75 7.25
CA VAL A 60 1.49 11.50 8.61
C VAL A 60 1.07 10.15 9.20
N ASP A 61 -0.16 9.72 8.94
CA ASP A 61 -0.70 8.48 9.52
C ASP A 61 -0.02 7.25 8.94
N ARG A 62 0.32 7.28 7.65
CA ARG A 62 1.02 6.19 6.96
C ARG A 62 2.45 6.08 7.44
N VAL A 63 3.16 7.21 7.54
CA VAL A 63 4.53 7.26 8.08
C VAL A 63 4.57 6.72 9.51
N LYS A 64 3.69 7.19 10.40
CA LYS A 64 3.60 6.69 11.78
C LYS A 64 3.26 5.20 11.88
N ARG A 65 2.52 4.67 10.92
CA ARG A 65 2.23 3.25 10.86
C ARG A 65 3.46 2.46 10.45
N ALA A 66 4.15 2.89 9.39
CA ALA A 66 5.38 2.27 8.92
C ALA A 66 6.48 2.25 10.00
N GLU A 67 6.64 3.35 10.75
CA GLU A 67 7.58 3.43 11.88
C GLU A 67 7.29 2.34 12.94
N ARG A 68 6.02 2.18 13.34
CA ARG A 68 5.61 1.16 14.32
C ARG A 68 5.79 -0.26 13.82
N GLU A 69 5.50 -0.50 12.53
CA GLU A 69 5.68 -1.80 11.91
C GLU A 69 7.18 -2.16 11.82
N ALA A 70 8.04 -1.21 11.48
CA ALA A 70 9.49 -1.39 11.49
C ALA A 70 10.03 -1.69 12.90
N GLU A 71 9.62 -0.92 13.90
CA GLU A 71 10.01 -1.14 15.30
C GLU A 71 9.64 -2.54 15.79
N ALA A 72 8.41 -3.00 15.49
CA ALA A 72 7.96 -4.35 15.85
C ALA A 72 8.83 -5.45 15.21
N VAL A 73 9.20 -5.29 13.94
CA VAL A 73 10.09 -6.24 13.24
C VAL A 73 11.49 -6.22 13.86
N GLU A 74 12.03 -5.05 14.21
CA GLU A 74 13.32 -4.95 14.89
C GLU A 74 13.33 -5.60 16.27
N GLU A 75 12.24 -5.46 17.03
CA GLU A 75 12.05 -6.13 18.31
C GLU A 75 12.04 -7.67 18.15
N ASP A 76 11.32 -8.18 17.16
CA ASP A 76 11.28 -9.61 16.84
C ASP A 76 12.66 -10.16 16.45
N VAL A 77 13.40 -9.42 15.61
CA VAL A 77 14.77 -9.78 15.23
C VAL A 77 15.68 -9.78 16.46
N ARG A 78 15.60 -8.75 17.30
CA ARG A 78 16.40 -8.65 18.53
C ARG A 78 16.08 -9.80 19.49
N TRP A 79 14.81 -10.17 19.62
CA TRP A 79 14.41 -11.32 20.43
C TRP A 79 15.05 -12.60 19.88
N GLY A 80 14.96 -12.85 18.57
CA GLY A 80 15.54 -14.04 17.93
C GLY A 80 17.07 -14.12 18.02
N LEU A 81 17.78 -12.98 18.07
CA LEU A 81 19.23 -12.94 18.25
C LEU A 81 19.70 -13.14 19.70
N ASN A 82 18.81 -12.96 20.68
CA ASN A 82 19.10 -13.09 22.11
C ASN A 82 18.47 -14.34 22.76
N ALA A 83 17.81 -15.21 21.99
CA ALA A 83 17.24 -16.48 22.41
C ALA A 83 18.25 -17.63 22.25
#